data_AF-A0A1G2DWF2-F1
#
_entry.id   AF-A0A1G2DWF2-F1
#
_cell.length_a   1.000
_cell.length_b   1.000
_cell.length_c   1.000
_cell.angle_alpha   90.00
_cell.angle_beta   90.00
_cell.angle_gamma   90.00
#
_symmetry.space_group_name_H-M   'P 1'
#
loop_
_entity.id
_entity.type
_entity.pdbx_description
1 polymer ?
#
loop_
_entity_poly.entity_id
_entity_poly.type
_entity_poly.pdbx_seq_one_letter_code
_entity_poly.pdbx_strand_id
1 'polypeptide(L)'
;MNTQEFHSSKKVRLWVIGVLIAIGVIALFFVKGTWAKVAIGAMIAILLGAFGMEATNNDYDVGKLVETRSFSASKIERDGKGNLVNVDAFCNAQESDYNCVDFKTQVEAMTVYNRCKTLGKNMDVYGLDRDKDGKVCESLPVGAK
;
A
#
# COMPACT_ATOMS: atom_id res chain seq x y z
N MET A 1 27.43 11.74 -8.72
CA MET A 1 26.03 12.22 -8.80
C MET A 1 25.27 11.49 -7.70
N ASN A 2 24.97 12.19 -6.60
CA ASN A 2 24.27 11.60 -5.45
C ASN A 2 22.79 11.43 -5.79
N THR A 3 22.36 10.19 -5.94
CA THR A 3 20.97 9.74 -6.11
C THR A 3 20.29 9.58 -4.74
N GLN A 4 20.27 10.64 -3.95
CA GLN A 4 19.40 10.70 -2.76
C GLN A 4 18.54 11.95 -2.87
N GLU A 5 17.26 11.81 -2.54
CA GLU A 5 16.24 12.86 -2.47
C GLU A 5 15.57 13.26 -3.81
N PHE A 6 15.04 12.28 -4.56
CA PHE A 6 13.79 12.50 -5.30
C PHE A 6 12.63 11.89 -4.51
N HIS A 7 12.49 12.27 -3.24
CA HIS A 7 11.24 12.08 -2.49
C HIS A 7 10.19 13.03 -3.07
N SER A 8 9.75 12.72 -4.29
CA SER A 8 8.67 13.39 -4.98
C SER A 8 7.39 13.10 -4.21
N SER A 9 6.85 14.12 -3.54
CA SER A 9 5.53 14.09 -2.92
C SER A 9 4.53 13.39 -3.85
N LYS A 10 3.61 12.58 -3.31
CA LYS A 10 2.56 11.88 -4.07
C LYS A 10 1.91 12.79 -5.13
N LYS A 11 1.68 14.05 -4.78
CA LYS A 11 1.13 15.07 -5.69
C LYS A 11 2.03 15.33 -6.89
N VAL A 12 3.34 15.40 -6.68
CA VAL A 12 4.34 15.59 -7.74
C VAL A 12 4.44 14.35 -8.62
N ARG A 13 4.42 13.13 -8.06
CA ARG A 13 4.38 11.88 -8.85
C ARG A 13 3.14 11.81 -9.75
N LEU A 14 1.96 12.09 -9.20
CA LEU A 14 0.71 12.16 -9.97
C LEU A 14 0.75 13.22 -11.06
N TRP A 15 1.29 14.40 -10.73
CA TRP A 15 1.40 15.50 -11.69
C TRP A 15 2.35 15.13 -12.85
N VAL A 16 3.50 14.54 -12.56
CA VAL A 16 4.45 14.06 -13.57
C VAL A 16 3.82 13.00 -14.47
N ILE A 17 3.17 11.97 -13.90
CA ILE A 17 2.50 10.92 -14.68
C ILE A 17 1.39 11.53 -15.56
N GLY A 18 0.60 12.44 -15.00
CA GLY A 18 -0.46 13.14 -15.74
C GLY A 18 0.07 13.95 -16.94
N VAL A 19 1.18 14.68 -16.76
CA VAL A 19 1.84 15.43 -17.84
C VAL A 19 2.35 14.49 -18.94
N LEU A 20 2.95 13.35 -18.57
CA LEU A 20 3.43 12.36 -19.55
C LEU A 20 2.29 11.75 -20.38
N ILE A 21 1.15 11.46 -19.74
CA ILE A 21 -0.04 10.98 -20.45
C ILE A 21 -0.54 12.05 -21.43
N ALA A 22 -0.63 13.31 -21.02
CA ALA A 22 -1.07 14.40 -21.88
C ALA A 22 -0.15 14.55 -23.11
N ILE A 23 1.17 14.51 -22.92
CA ILE A 23 2.15 14.54 -24.02
C ILE A 23 1.95 13.34 -24.97
N GLY A 24 1.77 12.14 -24.43
CA GLY A 24 1.51 10.94 -25.23
C GLY A 24 0.23 11.06 -26.07
N VAL A 25 -0.85 11.58 -25.48
CA VAL A 25 -2.12 11.81 -26.19
C VAL A 25 -1.95 12.83 -27.30
N ILE A 26 -1.24 13.94 -27.03
CA ILE A 26 -0.93 14.94 -28.06
C ILE A 26 -0.12 14.30 -29.20
N ALA A 27 0.88 13.48 -28.88
CA ALA A 27 1.71 12.80 -29.88
C ALA A 27 0.89 11.91 -30.84
N LEU A 28 -0.22 11.30 -30.39
CA LEU A 28 -1.09 10.49 -31.27
C LEU A 28 -1.69 11.29 -32.44
N PHE A 29 -1.90 12.60 -32.28
CA PHE A 29 -2.43 13.48 -33.33
C PHE A 29 -1.36 13.85 -34.37
N PHE A 30 -0.08 13.92 -33.98
CA PHE A 30 1.02 14.32 -34.87
C PHE A 30 1.74 13.15 -35.53
N VAL A 31 1.69 11.95 -34.95
CA VAL A 31 2.32 10.75 -35.49
C VAL A 31 1.48 10.18 -36.64
N LYS A 32 2.09 9.96 -37.81
CA LYS A 32 1.41 9.38 -38.99
C LYS A 32 1.52 7.85 -39.07
N GLY A 33 2.54 7.26 -38.46
CA GLY A 33 2.77 5.80 -38.50
C GLY A 33 1.79 5.02 -37.64
N THR A 34 1.11 4.03 -38.22
CA THR A 34 0.18 3.15 -37.51
C THR A 34 0.83 2.36 -36.39
N TRP A 35 2.02 1.78 -36.63
CA TRP A 35 2.77 1.05 -35.59
C TRP A 35 3.19 1.97 -34.43
N ALA A 36 3.61 3.20 -34.73
CA ALA A 36 4.00 4.18 -33.73
C ALA A 36 2.81 4.64 -32.88
N LYS A 37 1.62 4.79 -33.48
CA LYS A 37 0.37 5.04 -32.73
C LYS A 37 0.02 3.88 -31.78
N VAL A 38 0.19 2.64 -32.23
CA VAL A 38 -0.05 1.45 -31.38
C VAL A 38 0.93 1.43 -30.20
N ALA A 39 2.22 1.69 -30.44
CA ALA A 39 3.22 1.75 -29.38
C ALA A 39 2.94 2.87 -28.36
N ILE A 40 2.59 4.08 -28.84
CA ILE A 40 2.20 5.20 -27.97
C ILE A 40 0.93 4.87 -27.19
N GLY A 41 -0.06 4.24 -27.82
CA GLY A 41 -1.29 3.79 -27.16
C GLY A 41 -1.03 2.78 -26.03
N ALA A 42 -0.16 1.80 -26.28
CA ALA A 42 0.24 0.82 -25.26
C ALA A 42 0.97 1.50 -24.09
N MET A 43 1.89 2.44 -24.38
CA MET A 43 2.56 3.25 -23.35
C MET A 43 1.57 4.05 -22.51
N ILE A 44 0.59 4.69 -23.13
CA ILE A 44 -0.45 5.45 -22.41
C ILE A 44 -1.27 4.52 -21.51
N ALA A 45 -1.64 3.32 -21.98
CA ALA A 45 -2.38 2.35 -21.17
C ALA A 45 -1.60 1.93 -19.91
N ILE A 46 -0.28 1.69 -20.05
CA ILE A 46 0.60 1.39 -18.90
C ILE A 46 0.66 2.57 -17.93
N LEU A 47 0.86 3.80 -18.45
CA LEU A 47 0.91 5.01 -17.62
C LEU A 47 -0.41 5.29 -16.90
N LEU A 48 -1.56 5.02 -17.54
CA LEU A 48 -2.87 5.14 -16.91
C LEU A 48 -3.06 4.12 -15.78
N GLY A 49 -2.58 2.88 -15.95
CA GLY A 49 -2.54 1.90 -14.88
C GLY A 49 -1.72 2.39 -13.68
N ALA A 50 -0.52 2.92 -13.94
CA ALA A 50 0.32 3.52 -12.90
C ALA A 50 -0.34 4.73 -12.24
N PHE A 51 -0.98 5.61 -13.01
CA PHE A 51 -1.71 6.77 -12.48
C PHE A 51 -2.87 6.34 -11.56
N GLY A 52 -3.63 5.31 -11.94
CA GLY A 52 -4.73 4.78 -11.13
C GLY A 52 -4.27 4.19 -9.81
N MET A 53 -3.20 3.39 -9.83
CA MET A 53 -2.59 2.84 -8.62
C MET A 53 -2.04 3.94 -7.71
N GLU A 54 -1.34 4.93 -8.29
CA GLU A 54 -0.81 6.06 -7.53
C GLU A 54 -1.94 6.95 -6.96
N ALA A 55 -3.01 7.19 -7.71
CA ALA A 55 -4.10 8.07 -7.29
C ALA A 55 -4.86 7.49 -6.09
N THR A 56 -5.09 6.18 -6.11
CA THR A 56 -5.95 5.49 -5.13
C THR A 56 -5.29 5.19 -3.79
N ASN A 57 -3.99 5.47 -3.58
CA ASN A 57 -3.28 5.16 -2.32
C ASN A 57 -3.41 3.68 -1.90
N ASN A 58 -3.72 2.78 -2.82
CA ASN A 58 -3.89 1.38 -2.51
C ASN A 58 -2.52 0.70 -2.63
N ASP A 59 -1.94 0.33 -1.49
CA ASP A 59 -0.91 -0.71 -1.45
C ASP A 59 -1.63 -2.04 -1.69
N TYR A 60 -1.62 -2.48 -2.95
CA TYR A 60 -2.07 -3.83 -3.29
C TYR A 60 -0.93 -4.78 -2.97
N ASP A 61 -1.09 -5.56 -1.89
CA ASP A 61 -0.14 -6.60 -1.56
C ASP A 61 -0.18 -7.69 -2.63
N VAL A 62 0.75 -7.62 -3.58
CA VAL A 62 0.88 -8.54 -4.71
C VAL A 62 1.15 -9.99 -4.27
N GLY A 63 1.72 -10.20 -3.07
CA GLY A 63 1.88 -11.53 -2.49
C GLY A 63 0.52 -12.14 -2.13
N LYS A 64 -0.28 -11.42 -1.35
CA LYS A 64 -1.65 -11.83 -1.00
C LYS A 64 -2.55 -11.95 -2.24
N LEU A 65 -2.34 -11.13 -3.27
CA LEU A 65 -3.13 -11.16 -4.51
C LEU A 65 -2.86 -12.40 -5.35
N VAL A 66 -1.59 -12.84 -5.42
CA VAL A 66 -1.20 -14.10 -6.09
C VAL A 66 -1.74 -15.32 -5.36
N GLU A 67 -1.72 -15.28 -4.03
CA GLU A 67 -2.08 -16.41 -3.18
C GLU A 67 -3.59 -16.59 -3.03
N THR A 68 -4.33 -15.49 -2.83
CA THR A 68 -5.79 -15.52 -2.62
C THR A 68 -6.59 -15.30 -3.89
N ARG A 69 -5.97 -14.79 -4.97
CA ARG A 69 -6.63 -14.32 -6.21
C ARG A 69 -7.74 -13.30 -5.97
N SER A 70 -7.72 -12.60 -4.83
CA SER A 70 -8.76 -11.65 -4.43
C SER A 70 -8.19 -10.24 -4.22
N PHE A 71 -8.68 -9.30 -5.04
CA PHE A 71 -8.36 -7.87 -4.94
C PHE A 71 -8.94 -7.21 -3.68
N SER A 72 -9.97 -7.82 -3.07
CA SER A 72 -10.59 -7.31 -1.84
C SER A 72 -9.85 -7.74 -0.58
N ALA A 73 -9.23 -8.93 -0.59
CA ALA A 73 -8.47 -9.46 0.53
C ALA A 73 -7.06 -8.85 0.66
N SER A 74 -6.56 -8.25 -0.43
CA SER A 74 -5.23 -7.63 -0.54
C SER A 74 -5.24 -6.11 -0.29
N LYS A 75 -6.39 -5.53 0.05
CA LYS A 75 -6.54 -4.08 0.26
C LYS A 75 -6.24 -3.72 1.72
N ILE A 76 -5.05 -3.21 2.00
CA ILE A 76 -4.72 -2.58 3.30
C ILE A 76 -5.07 -1.10 3.20
N GLU A 77 -6.23 -0.69 3.73
CA GLU A 77 -6.63 0.73 3.75
C GLU A 77 -6.02 1.47 4.95
N ARG A 78 -5.33 2.58 4.69
CA ARG A 78 -4.84 3.52 5.69
C ARG A 78 -5.44 4.91 5.47
N ASP A 79 -5.81 5.59 6.54
CA ASP A 79 -6.36 6.95 6.48
C ASP A 79 -5.27 7.99 6.12
N GLY A 80 -5.66 9.24 5.92
CA GLY A 80 -4.74 10.34 5.63
C GLY A 80 -3.74 10.67 6.75
N LYS A 81 -3.86 10.02 7.92
CA LYS A 81 -2.95 10.12 9.07
C LYS A 81 -2.08 8.87 9.24
N GLY A 82 -2.26 7.85 8.40
CA GLY A 82 -1.50 6.59 8.41
C GLY A 82 -2.12 5.47 9.24
N ASN A 83 -3.30 5.66 9.83
CA ASN A 83 -3.96 4.67 10.67
C ASN A 83 -4.69 3.63 9.81
N LEU A 84 -4.74 2.37 10.27
CA LEU A 84 -5.47 1.29 9.62
C LEU A 84 -6.99 1.54 9.70
N VAL A 85 -7.66 1.58 8.54
CA VAL A 85 -9.11 1.88 8.45
C VAL A 85 -9.96 0.60 8.50
N ASN A 86 -9.38 -0.54 8.11
CA ASN A 86 -10.06 -1.83 8.10
C ASN A 86 -9.32 -2.88 8.95
N VAL A 87 -9.29 -2.63 10.26
CA VAL A 87 -8.64 -3.53 11.23
C VAL A 87 -9.31 -4.91 11.26
N ASP A 88 -10.62 -4.99 10.96
CA ASP A 88 -11.35 -6.26 10.93
C ASP A 88 -10.92 -7.19 9.79
N ALA A 89 -10.64 -6.65 8.59
CA ALA A 89 -10.06 -7.43 7.51
C ALA A 89 -8.65 -7.94 7.89
N PHE A 90 -7.88 -7.12 8.60
CA PHE A 90 -6.55 -7.48 9.09
C PHE A 90 -6.62 -8.70 10.04
N CYS A 91 -7.56 -8.70 10.98
CA CYS A 91 -7.77 -9.79 11.94
C CYS A 91 -8.32 -11.09 11.33
N ASN A 92 -9.04 -10.99 10.21
CA ASN A 92 -9.68 -12.13 9.57
C ASN A 92 -8.85 -12.76 8.43
N ALA A 93 -7.63 -12.28 8.21
CA ALA A 93 -6.69 -12.93 7.29
C ALA A 93 -6.43 -14.39 7.74
N GLN A 94 -6.65 -15.34 6.81
CA GLN A 94 -6.48 -16.79 7.07
C GLN A 94 -5.04 -17.16 7.49
N GLU A 95 -4.07 -16.36 7.07
CA GLU A 95 -2.68 -16.40 7.55
C GLU A 95 -2.39 -15.06 8.22
N SER A 96 -2.53 -15.04 9.54
CA SER A 96 -2.24 -13.90 10.42
C SER A 96 -0.83 -14.07 10.99
N ASP A 97 0.14 -14.07 10.09
CA ASP A 97 1.57 -14.16 10.39
C ASP A 97 2.16 -12.75 10.57
N TYR A 98 1.66 -12.05 11.60
CA TYR A 98 2.02 -10.64 11.83
C TYR A 98 3.05 -10.55 12.95
N ASN A 99 4.10 -9.77 12.69
CA ASN A 99 5.19 -9.51 13.62
C ASN A 99 5.38 -8.00 13.82
N CYS A 100 6.32 -7.62 14.69
CA CYS A 100 6.55 -6.21 14.98
C CYS A 100 7.12 -5.39 13.82
N VAL A 101 7.64 -6.02 12.75
CA VAL A 101 8.15 -5.27 11.59
C VAL A 101 7.03 -4.81 10.65
N ASP A 102 5.83 -5.38 10.78
CA ASP A 102 4.65 -5.02 9.99
C ASP A 102 3.98 -3.72 10.48
N PHE A 103 4.38 -3.23 11.66
CA PHE A 103 3.82 -2.03 12.29
C PHE A 103 4.85 -0.91 12.35
N LYS A 104 4.39 0.33 12.17
CA LYS A 104 5.27 1.50 12.27
C LYS A 104 5.40 2.00 13.70
N THR A 105 4.39 1.78 14.53
CA THR A 105 4.34 2.28 15.90
C THR A 105 3.74 1.26 16.86
N GLN A 106 4.12 1.36 18.14
CA GLN A 106 3.56 0.51 19.19
C GLN A 106 2.02 0.70 19.31
N VAL A 107 1.53 1.93 19.16
CA VAL A 107 0.09 2.26 19.27
C VAL A 107 -0.71 1.55 18.17
N GLU A 108 -0.17 1.50 16.96
CA GLU A 108 -0.77 0.79 15.84
C GLU A 108 -0.84 -0.72 16.12
N ALA A 109 0.29 -1.32 16.49
CA ALA A 109 0.37 -2.75 16.84
C ALA A 109 -0.63 -3.10 17.96
N MET A 110 -0.71 -2.26 19.00
CA MET A 110 -1.62 -2.43 20.13
C MET A 110 -3.09 -2.34 19.71
N THR A 111 -3.42 -1.43 18.79
CA THR A 111 -4.79 -1.27 18.29
C THR A 111 -5.25 -2.53 17.55
N VAL A 112 -4.39 -3.08 16.70
CA VAL A 112 -4.68 -4.32 15.98
C VAL A 112 -4.78 -5.50 16.94
N TYR A 113 -3.79 -5.65 17.85
CA TYR A 113 -3.78 -6.72 18.83
C TYR A 113 -5.07 -6.77 19.66
N ASN A 114 -5.48 -5.63 20.22
CA ASN A 114 -6.71 -5.53 21.00
C ASN A 114 -7.95 -5.85 20.15
N ARG A 115 -8.02 -5.30 18.94
CA ARG A 115 -9.19 -5.53 18.07
C ARG A 115 -9.33 -7.00 17.69
N CYS A 116 -8.26 -7.64 17.25
CA CYS A 116 -8.31 -9.03 16.85
C CYS A 116 -8.57 -9.97 18.04
N LYS A 117 -8.08 -9.63 19.24
CA LYS A 117 -8.44 -10.32 20.48
C LYS A 117 -9.95 -10.25 20.76
N THR A 118 -10.62 -9.11 20.51
CA THR A 118 -12.10 -9.01 20.64
C THR A 118 -12.86 -9.88 19.64
N LEU A 119 -12.24 -10.23 18.51
CA LEU A 119 -12.81 -11.13 17.50
C LEU A 119 -12.47 -12.61 17.78
N GLY A 120 -11.84 -12.92 18.92
CA GLY A 120 -11.48 -14.29 19.31
C GLY A 120 -10.28 -14.86 18.54
N LYS A 121 -9.48 -14.00 17.89
CA LYS A 121 -8.27 -14.41 17.16
C LYS A 121 -7.06 -14.40 18.08
N ASN A 122 -6.23 -15.43 17.99
CA ASN A 122 -4.93 -15.43 18.66
C ASN A 122 -3.95 -14.63 17.82
N MET A 123 -3.54 -13.45 18.31
CA MET A 123 -2.58 -12.57 17.64
C MET A 123 -1.15 -12.79 18.08
N ASP A 124 -0.91 -13.51 19.18
CA ASP A 124 0.44 -13.72 19.71
C ASP A 124 1.10 -14.98 19.12
N VAL A 125 0.78 -15.32 17.88
CA VAL A 125 1.32 -16.52 17.22
C VAL A 125 2.82 -16.36 16.93
N TYR A 126 3.26 -15.13 16.65
CA TYR A 126 4.65 -14.78 16.31
C TYR A 126 5.34 -13.90 17.35
N GLY A 127 4.81 -13.85 18.57
CA GLY A 127 5.44 -13.13 19.68
C GLY A 127 5.33 -11.61 19.54
N LEU A 128 4.12 -11.12 19.22
CA LEU A 128 3.84 -9.68 19.29
C LEU A 128 4.00 -9.18 20.73
N ASP A 129 3.60 -10.00 21.72
CA ASP A 129 3.73 -9.78 23.16
C ASP A 129 4.63 -10.89 23.75
N ARG A 130 5.93 -10.82 23.43
CA ARG A 130 6.88 -11.91 23.69
C ARG A 130 7.10 -12.17 25.18
N ASP A 131 7.00 -11.15 26.03
CA ASP A 131 7.12 -11.22 27.48
C ASP A 131 5.77 -11.38 28.21
N LYS A 132 4.66 -11.35 27.45
CA LYS A 132 3.29 -11.66 27.91
C LYS A 132 2.77 -10.71 28.98
N ASP A 133 3.20 -9.45 28.92
CA ASP A 133 2.81 -8.41 29.86
C ASP A 133 1.54 -7.65 29.39
N GLY A 134 1.03 -7.98 28.21
CA GLY A 134 -0.11 -7.34 27.57
C GLY A 134 0.26 -6.15 26.68
N LYS A 135 1.56 -5.87 26.49
CA LYS A 135 2.06 -4.83 25.60
C LYS A 135 2.80 -5.41 24.41
N VAL A 136 2.22 -5.19 23.23
CA VAL A 136 2.84 -5.65 21.99
C VAL A 136 3.92 -4.69 21.49
N CYS A 137 4.96 -5.26 20.90
CA CYS A 137 5.97 -4.55 20.11
C CYS A 137 6.55 -3.31 20.79
N GLU A 138 6.91 -3.43 22.06
CA GLU A 138 7.47 -2.34 22.88
C GLU A 138 8.78 -1.74 22.33
N SER A 139 9.44 -2.44 21.41
CA SER A 139 10.62 -1.96 20.68
C SER A 139 10.29 -0.94 19.59
N LEU A 140 9.03 -0.82 19.18
CA LEU A 140 8.61 0.17 18.19
C LEU A 140 8.49 1.56 18.81
N PRO A 141 8.69 2.62 18.01
CA PRO A 141 8.43 3.98 18.46
C PRO A 141 7.00 4.10 19.00
N VAL A 142 6.87 4.71 20.18
CA VAL A 142 5.58 5.15 20.71
C VAL A 142 5.14 6.33 19.85
N GLY A 143 4.40 6.06 18.78
CA GLY A 143 3.96 7.07 17.83
C GLY A 143 3.34 8.27 18.56
N ALA A 144 3.85 9.48 18.29
CA ALA A 144 3.30 10.70 18.86
C ALA A 144 1.83 10.84 18.42
N LYS A 145 0.96 11.07 19.41
CA LYS A 145 -0.48 11.31 19.26
C LYS A 145 -0.81 12.39 18.24
#